data_AF-A0A838QYA5-F1
#
_entry.id   AF-A0A838QYA5-F1
#
_cell.length_a   1.000
_cell.length_b   1.000
_cell.length_c   1.000
_cell.angle_alpha   90.00
_cell.angle_beta   90.00
_cell.angle_gamma   90.00
#
_symmetry.space_group_name_H-M   'P 1'
#
loop_
_entity.id
_entity.type
_entity.pdbx_description
1 polymer ?
#
loop_
_entity_poly.entity_id
_entity_poly.type
_entity_poly.pdbx_seq_one_letter_code
_entity_poly.pdbx_strand_id
1 'polypeptide(L)'
;FSDYCRPSIRLAALMSAPSIIVFTHDSIGVGEDGPTHQPVEQLAAMRAIPGLIVLRPGDANEAIYAWKAALRQPKRPTSLVLTRQNMPTLDRTKYAPASGVERGGYVLIDAPGGKPDVLLMATGSELSRACEAYDQLAAAGIKARVISMPSFELFEDQDAAYREKVLPSSVTARVAVEAGIRQCWDRYLGFNGGFVGMKSYGGSAPAQTVFEKMGITAAAVVEEAKRVLGKK
;
A
#
# COMPACT_ATOMS: atom_id res chain seq x y z
N PHE A 1 4.62 -15.61 8.32
CA PHE A 1 4.46 -17.08 8.15
C PHE A 1 3.29 -17.52 7.28
N SER A 2 2.73 -16.67 6.41
CA SER A 2 1.68 -17.09 5.47
C SER A 2 2.12 -18.25 4.57
N ASP A 3 3.43 -18.39 4.31
CA ASP A 3 4.01 -19.44 3.49
C ASP A 3 3.72 -20.86 4.00
N TYR A 4 3.70 -21.08 5.32
CA TYR A 4 3.35 -22.36 5.93
C TYR A 4 1.88 -22.73 5.69
N CYS A 5 1.01 -21.73 5.58
CA CYS A 5 -0.42 -21.90 5.36
C CYS A 5 -0.82 -21.72 3.89
N ARG A 6 0.14 -21.51 2.97
CA ARG A 6 -0.12 -21.11 1.58
C ARG A 6 -1.06 -22.07 0.83
N PRO A 7 -0.92 -23.41 0.93
CA PRO A 7 -1.87 -24.34 0.30
C PRO A 7 -3.30 -24.15 0.81
N SER A 8 -3.49 -23.96 2.11
CA SER A 8 -4.80 -23.76 2.74
C SER A 8 -5.43 -22.42 2.34
N ILE A 9 -4.63 -21.34 2.28
CA ILE A 9 -5.08 -20.03 1.79
C ILE A 9 -5.59 -20.16 0.35
N ARG A 10 -4.82 -20.86 -0.50
CA ARG A 10 -5.22 -21.12 -1.89
C ARG A 10 -6.50 -21.95 -1.97
N LEU A 11 -6.67 -22.98 -1.14
CA LEU A 11 -7.90 -23.78 -1.12
C LEU A 11 -9.10 -22.97 -0.66
N ALA A 12 -8.96 -22.11 0.36
CA ALA A 12 -10.02 -21.21 0.77
C ALA A 12 -10.47 -20.31 -0.40
N ALA A 13 -9.52 -19.81 -1.20
CA ALA A 13 -9.82 -18.98 -2.36
C ALA A 13 -10.51 -19.78 -3.48
N LEU A 14 -10.02 -20.99 -3.76
CA LEU A 14 -10.60 -21.89 -4.76
C LEU A 14 -12.04 -22.32 -4.41
N MET A 15 -12.31 -22.58 -3.14
CA MET A 15 -13.63 -23.00 -2.64
C MET A 15 -14.57 -21.82 -2.39
N SER A 16 -14.13 -20.58 -2.64
CA SER A 16 -14.88 -19.37 -2.28
C SER A 16 -15.27 -19.33 -0.80
N ALA A 17 -14.43 -19.89 0.08
CA ALA A 17 -14.70 -19.94 1.50
C ALA A 17 -14.48 -18.55 2.13
N PRO A 18 -15.44 -18.02 2.91
CA PRO A 18 -15.37 -16.67 3.50
C PRO A 18 -14.48 -16.65 4.77
N SER A 19 -13.26 -17.20 4.68
CA SER A 19 -12.31 -17.22 5.78
C SER A 19 -11.61 -15.86 5.92
N ILE A 20 -11.53 -15.34 7.14
CA ILE A 20 -10.71 -14.17 7.45
C ILE A 20 -9.44 -14.64 8.15
N ILE A 21 -8.28 -14.29 7.60
CA ILE A 21 -6.96 -14.71 8.07
C ILE A 21 -6.21 -13.47 8.50
N VAL A 22 -5.83 -13.40 9.79
CA VAL A 22 -5.15 -12.24 10.36
C VAL A 22 -3.65 -12.51 10.41
N PHE A 23 -2.89 -11.73 9.64
CA PHE A 23 -1.43 -11.74 9.64
C PHE A 23 -0.92 -10.43 10.23
N THR A 24 -0.30 -10.49 11.41
CA THR A 24 0.40 -9.35 12.00
C THR A 24 1.88 -9.37 11.58
N HIS A 25 2.66 -8.38 12.02
CA HIS A 25 4.12 -8.34 11.78
C HIS A 25 4.43 -8.34 10.27
N ASP A 26 3.83 -7.39 9.56
CA ASP A 26 3.70 -7.40 8.11
C ASP A 26 4.94 -7.04 7.27
N SER A 27 6.02 -6.58 7.90
CA SER A 27 7.15 -5.96 7.18
C SER A 27 8.45 -5.99 7.99
N ILE A 28 9.48 -5.31 7.49
CA ILE A 28 10.70 -4.98 8.25
C ILE A 28 10.43 -4.19 9.55
N GLY A 29 9.21 -3.67 9.74
CA GLY A 29 8.76 -3.06 11.00
C GLY A 29 8.79 -3.99 12.21
N VAL A 30 8.98 -5.29 12.00
CA VAL A 30 9.29 -6.24 13.07
C VAL A 30 10.60 -5.90 13.78
N GLY A 31 11.62 -5.40 13.07
CA GLY A 31 12.89 -5.04 13.68
C GLY A 31 13.76 -6.26 14.04
N GLU A 32 14.08 -6.42 15.32
CA GLU A 32 15.18 -7.23 15.83
C GLU A 32 15.08 -8.73 15.52
N ASP A 33 13.87 -9.28 15.34
CA ASP A 33 13.68 -10.69 14.96
C ASP A 33 14.34 -11.03 13.61
N GLY A 34 14.60 -10.01 12.78
CA GLY A 34 15.47 -10.12 11.61
C GLY A 34 14.83 -10.82 10.40
N PRO A 35 15.64 -11.12 9.37
CA PRO A 35 15.15 -11.44 8.03
C PRO A 35 14.33 -12.75 7.94
N THR A 36 14.42 -13.64 8.92
CA THR A 36 13.60 -14.86 8.96
C THR A 36 12.13 -14.59 9.33
N HIS A 37 11.85 -13.43 9.95
CA HIS A 37 10.53 -13.03 10.42
C HIS A 37 9.95 -11.84 9.66
N GLN A 38 10.76 -11.17 8.83
CA GLN A 38 10.37 -9.95 8.12
C GLN A 38 9.81 -10.30 6.73
N PRO A 39 8.50 -10.11 6.48
CA PRO A 39 7.94 -10.33 5.16
C PRO A 39 8.51 -9.33 4.14
N VAL A 40 8.72 -9.80 2.91
CA VAL A 40 9.23 -9.01 1.78
C VAL A 40 8.35 -9.25 0.54
N GLU A 41 8.18 -10.50 0.14
CA GLU A 41 7.41 -10.92 -1.03
C GLU A 41 5.98 -11.37 -0.72
N GLN A 42 5.64 -11.59 0.56
CA GLN A 42 4.40 -12.24 0.98
C GLN A 42 3.15 -11.47 0.49
N LEU A 43 3.18 -10.14 0.45
CA LEU A 43 2.09 -9.33 -0.11
C LEU A 43 1.88 -9.62 -1.59
N ALA A 44 2.94 -9.57 -2.41
CA ALA A 44 2.86 -9.89 -3.84
C ALA A 44 2.43 -11.35 -4.06
N ALA A 45 2.96 -12.28 -3.26
CA ALA A 45 2.65 -13.69 -3.34
C ALA A 45 1.19 -14.01 -2.96
N MET A 46 0.57 -13.23 -2.05
CA MET A 46 -0.85 -13.34 -1.71
C MET A 46 -1.74 -12.66 -2.74
N ARG A 47 -1.40 -11.45 -3.19
CA ARG A 47 -2.13 -10.70 -4.24
C ARG A 47 -2.20 -11.47 -5.57
N ALA A 48 -1.25 -12.37 -5.81
CA ALA A 48 -1.24 -13.26 -6.96
C ALA A 48 -2.23 -14.45 -6.87
N ILE A 49 -2.82 -14.73 -5.70
CA ILE A 49 -3.75 -15.85 -5.54
C ILE A 49 -5.15 -15.43 -6.02
N PRO A 50 -5.71 -16.05 -7.08
CA PRO A 50 -7.02 -15.68 -7.58
C PRO A 50 -8.11 -15.85 -6.52
N GLY A 51 -8.98 -14.86 -6.37
CA GLY A 51 -10.11 -14.88 -5.44
C GLY A 51 -9.77 -14.49 -4.00
N LEU A 52 -8.50 -14.46 -3.59
CA LEU A 52 -8.08 -13.94 -2.29
C LEU A 52 -8.22 -12.40 -2.28
N ILE A 53 -8.65 -11.83 -1.16
CA ILE A 53 -8.58 -10.37 -0.91
C ILE A 53 -7.42 -10.12 0.05
N VAL A 54 -6.54 -9.18 -0.28
CA VAL A 54 -5.47 -8.75 0.63
C VAL A 54 -5.77 -7.32 1.06
N LEU A 55 -5.92 -7.10 2.37
CA LEU A 55 -6.18 -5.80 2.96
C LEU A 55 -5.04 -5.40 3.88
N ARG A 56 -4.33 -4.31 3.54
CA ARG A 56 -3.23 -3.74 4.31
C ARG A 56 -3.55 -2.28 4.69
N PRO A 57 -4.29 -2.05 5.79
CA PRO A 57 -4.76 -0.72 6.19
C PRO A 57 -3.62 0.19 6.65
N GLY A 58 -3.66 1.46 6.28
CA GLY A 58 -2.60 2.44 6.57
C GLY A 58 -2.72 3.23 7.88
N ASP A 59 -3.84 3.11 8.59
CA ASP A 59 -4.02 3.65 9.95
C ASP A 59 -5.13 2.89 10.71
N ALA A 60 -5.40 3.31 11.95
CA ALA A 60 -6.46 2.72 12.78
C ALA A 60 -7.87 2.86 12.16
N ASN A 61 -8.15 3.96 11.45
CA ASN A 61 -9.45 4.15 10.79
C ASN A 61 -9.61 3.17 9.62
N GLU A 62 -8.58 3.01 8.80
CA GLU A 62 -8.60 2.05 7.70
C GLU A 62 -8.70 0.62 8.22
N ALA A 63 -8.12 0.30 9.37
CA ALA A 63 -8.25 -1.03 9.97
C ALA A 63 -9.71 -1.38 10.30
N ILE A 64 -10.50 -0.42 10.79
CA ILE A 64 -11.95 -0.60 11.02
C ILE A 64 -12.67 -0.92 9.70
N TYR A 65 -12.39 -0.15 8.65
CA TYR A 65 -13.02 -0.38 7.36
C TYR A 65 -12.50 -1.63 6.64
N ALA A 66 -11.26 -2.05 6.89
CA ALA A 66 -10.71 -3.30 6.39
C ALA A 66 -11.44 -4.50 7.01
N TRP A 67 -11.69 -4.49 8.33
CA TRP A 67 -12.53 -5.49 8.98
C TRP A 67 -13.95 -5.50 8.43
N LYS A 68 -14.55 -4.32 8.26
CA LYS A 68 -15.89 -4.18 7.67
C LYS A 68 -15.93 -4.73 6.23
N ALA A 69 -14.92 -4.44 5.42
CA ALA A 69 -14.79 -4.95 4.07
C ALA A 69 -14.64 -6.48 4.08
N ALA A 70 -13.78 -7.05 4.93
CA ALA A 70 -13.58 -8.49 5.07
C ALA A 70 -14.87 -9.23 5.43
N LEU A 71 -15.64 -8.72 6.40
CA LEU A 71 -16.92 -9.30 6.83
C LEU A 71 -18.00 -9.27 5.74
N ARG A 72 -17.85 -8.43 4.71
CA ARG A 72 -18.79 -8.30 3.59
C ARG A 72 -18.46 -9.20 2.40
N GLN A 73 -17.56 -10.16 2.56
CA GLN A 73 -17.07 -11.03 1.48
C GLN A 73 -17.54 -12.48 1.66
N PRO A 74 -18.81 -12.82 1.35
CA PRO A 74 -19.36 -14.14 1.59
C PRO A 74 -18.77 -15.24 0.67
N LYS A 75 -18.04 -14.86 -0.37
CA LYS A 75 -17.53 -15.77 -1.42
C LYS A 75 -16.03 -15.65 -1.68
N ARG A 76 -15.30 -14.92 -0.83
CA ARG A 76 -13.87 -14.69 -1.00
C ARG A 76 -13.17 -14.68 0.36
N PRO A 77 -12.09 -15.45 0.56
CA PRO A 77 -11.30 -15.30 1.75
C PRO A 77 -10.58 -13.96 1.76
N THR A 78 -10.29 -13.46 2.94
CA THR A 78 -9.60 -12.19 3.15
C THR A 78 -8.39 -12.37 4.06
N SER A 79 -7.23 -11.92 3.62
CA SER A 79 -6.03 -11.75 4.44
C SER A 79 -5.96 -10.31 4.94
N LEU A 80 -6.11 -10.11 6.25
CA LEU A 80 -5.85 -8.84 6.92
C LEU A 80 -4.38 -8.78 7.33
N VAL A 81 -3.65 -7.79 6.81
CA VAL A 81 -2.20 -7.64 6.99
C VAL A 81 -1.92 -6.42 7.87
N LEU A 82 -1.38 -6.66 9.07
CA LEU A 82 -1.31 -5.68 10.16
C LEU A 82 0.12 -5.48 10.67
N THR A 83 0.42 -4.28 11.10
CA THR A 83 1.75 -3.90 11.61
C THR A 83 2.03 -4.46 13.00
N ARG A 84 3.32 -4.52 13.37
CA ARG A 84 3.75 -4.67 14.78
C ARG A 84 3.81 -3.30 15.46
N GLN A 85 4.38 -2.34 14.76
CA GLN A 85 4.67 -1.00 15.21
C GLN A 85 3.43 -0.11 15.24
N ASN A 86 3.49 0.91 16.10
CA ASN A 86 2.51 1.99 16.11
C ASN A 86 2.55 2.77 14.79
N MET A 87 1.38 3.17 14.33
CA MET A 87 1.21 4.05 13.16
C MET A 87 0.43 5.30 13.60
N PRO A 88 0.68 6.46 12.97
CA PRO A 88 -0.13 7.64 13.22
C PRO A 88 -1.57 7.41 12.73
N THR A 89 -2.55 7.88 13.50
CA THR A 89 -3.94 7.98 13.03
C THR A 89 -4.06 9.22 12.16
N LEU A 90 -4.54 9.06 10.92
CA LEU A 90 -4.63 10.17 9.98
C LEU A 90 -5.85 11.05 10.30
N ASP A 91 -5.63 12.37 10.36
CA ASP A 91 -6.67 13.37 10.61
C ASP A 91 -7.64 13.45 9.42
N ARG A 92 -8.87 12.96 9.62
CA ARG A 92 -9.90 12.90 8.58
C ARG A 92 -10.60 14.24 8.32
N THR A 93 -10.18 15.33 8.98
CA THR A 93 -10.53 16.70 8.58
C THR A 93 -9.62 17.22 7.46
N LYS A 94 -8.36 16.72 7.40
CA LYS A 94 -7.40 16.96 6.31
C LYS A 94 -7.52 15.92 5.20
N TYR A 95 -7.60 14.63 5.57
CA TYR A 95 -7.58 13.50 4.65
C TYR A 95 -8.98 12.95 4.40
N ALA A 96 -9.19 12.36 3.23
CA ALA A 96 -10.47 11.75 2.86
C ALA A 96 -10.92 10.65 3.85
N PRO A 97 -12.23 10.39 3.99
CA PRO A 97 -12.75 9.38 4.90
C PRO A 97 -12.20 7.98 4.60
N ALA A 98 -11.96 7.19 5.65
CA ALA A 98 -11.46 5.82 5.53
C ALA A 98 -12.47 4.83 4.89
N SER A 99 -13.71 5.25 4.63
CA SER A 99 -14.68 4.45 3.87
C SER A 99 -14.21 4.13 2.45
N GLY A 100 -13.22 4.85 1.94
CA GLY A 100 -12.53 4.52 0.68
C GLY A 100 -11.86 3.14 0.66
N VAL A 101 -11.56 2.54 1.82
CA VAL A 101 -11.01 1.17 1.91
C VAL A 101 -11.95 0.14 1.26
N GLU A 102 -13.27 0.32 1.35
CA GLU A 102 -14.25 -0.57 0.72
C GLU A 102 -14.18 -0.55 -0.82
N ARG A 103 -13.51 0.46 -1.39
CA ARG A 103 -13.22 0.59 -2.84
C ARG A 103 -11.82 0.10 -3.21
N GLY A 104 -11.05 -0.43 -2.25
CA GLY A 104 -9.70 -0.96 -2.42
C GLY A 104 -8.59 0.06 -2.64
N GLY A 105 -8.86 1.14 -3.36
CA GLY A 105 -7.94 2.23 -3.61
C GLY A 105 -8.66 3.56 -3.77
N TYR A 106 -8.22 4.61 -3.07
CA TYR A 106 -8.90 5.90 -3.07
C TYR A 106 -7.93 7.07 -2.89
N VAL A 107 -8.34 8.23 -3.39
CA VAL A 107 -7.60 9.49 -3.20
C VAL A 107 -7.73 9.90 -1.73
N LEU A 108 -6.60 9.84 -1.02
CA LEU A 108 -6.52 10.21 0.40
C LEU A 108 -6.41 11.73 0.56
N ILE A 109 -5.57 12.36 -0.25
CA ILE A 109 -5.45 13.82 -0.38
C ILE A 109 -5.04 14.14 -1.82
N ASP A 110 -5.57 15.23 -2.35
CA ASP A 110 -5.38 15.61 -3.74
C ASP A 110 -4.64 16.93 -3.87
N ALA A 111 -4.02 17.14 -5.03
CA ALA A 111 -3.48 18.41 -5.41
C ALA A 111 -4.59 19.48 -5.52
N PRO A 112 -4.29 20.75 -5.21
CA PRO A 112 -5.22 21.85 -5.45
C PRO A 112 -5.76 21.86 -6.89
N GLY A 113 -7.08 21.90 -7.02
CA GLY A 113 -7.77 21.88 -8.33
C GLY A 113 -7.83 20.51 -9.01
N GLY A 114 -7.42 19.42 -8.33
CA GLY A 114 -7.57 18.05 -8.83
C GLY A 114 -6.69 17.71 -10.04
N LYS A 115 -5.56 18.41 -10.19
CA LYS A 115 -4.61 18.26 -11.30
C LYS A 115 -3.20 18.01 -10.76
N PRO A 116 -2.89 16.78 -10.32
CA PRO A 116 -1.57 16.43 -9.81
C PRO A 116 -0.56 16.28 -10.95
N ASP A 117 0.67 16.69 -10.68
CA ASP A 117 1.85 16.40 -11.50
C ASP A 117 2.33 14.97 -11.28
N VAL A 118 2.19 14.44 -10.06
CA VAL A 118 2.67 13.11 -9.65
C VAL A 118 1.67 12.40 -8.72
N LEU A 119 1.54 11.08 -8.89
CA LEU A 119 0.74 10.23 -8.00
C LEU A 119 1.64 9.48 -7.03
N LEU A 120 1.36 9.57 -5.73
CA LEU A 120 1.99 8.80 -4.67
C LEU A 120 1.00 7.72 -4.19
N MET A 121 1.27 6.46 -4.49
CA MET A 121 0.44 5.33 -4.08
C MET A 121 1.12 4.60 -2.93
N ALA A 122 0.40 4.31 -1.86
CA ALA A 122 0.96 3.61 -0.71
C ALA A 122 -0.04 2.68 -0.05
N THR A 123 0.47 1.73 0.73
CA THR A 123 -0.33 0.81 1.56
C THR A 123 0.26 0.75 2.96
N GLY A 124 -0.54 0.30 3.93
CA GLY A 124 -0.06 0.02 5.28
C GLY A 124 0.75 1.16 5.90
N SER A 125 1.81 0.80 6.62
CA SER A 125 2.69 1.73 7.32
C SER A 125 3.39 2.77 6.45
N GLU A 126 3.38 2.61 5.12
CA GLU A 126 4.03 3.55 4.21
C GLU A 126 3.10 4.70 3.82
N LEU A 127 1.81 4.63 4.15
CA LEU A 127 0.84 5.68 3.85
C LEU A 127 1.21 7.01 4.53
N SER A 128 1.67 6.98 5.79
CA SER A 128 2.12 8.20 6.48
C SER A 128 3.34 8.83 5.82
N ARG A 129 4.28 8.02 5.32
CA ARG A 129 5.47 8.51 4.58
C ARG A 129 5.08 9.17 3.27
N ALA A 130 4.06 8.64 2.59
CA ALA A 130 3.51 9.29 1.39
C ALA A 130 2.83 10.62 1.72
N CYS A 131 2.15 10.74 2.86
CA CYS A 131 1.60 12.01 3.34
C CYS A 131 2.68 13.04 3.70
N GLU A 132 3.74 12.62 4.38
CA GLU A 132 4.89 13.49 4.66
C GLU A 132 5.58 13.97 3.37
N ALA A 133 5.74 13.07 2.38
CA ALA A 133 6.28 13.42 1.08
C ALA A 133 5.37 14.38 0.30
N TYR A 134 4.05 14.24 0.42
CA TYR A 134 3.09 15.19 -0.16
C TYR A 134 3.30 16.61 0.37
N ASP A 135 3.42 16.77 1.70
CA ASP A 135 3.63 18.09 2.30
C ASP A 135 4.99 18.70 1.86
N GLN A 136 6.04 17.88 1.75
CA GLN A 136 7.36 18.31 1.25
C GLN A 136 7.35 18.69 -0.24
N LEU A 137 6.66 17.92 -1.08
CA LEU A 137 6.52 18.23 -2.51
C LEU A 137 5.71 19.52 -2.73
N ALA A 138 4.65 19.71 -1.95
CA ALA A 138 3.85 20.94 -1.99
C ALA A 138 4.70 22.18 -1.64
N ALA A 139 5.57 22.07 -0.62
CA ALA A 139 6.52 23.13 -0.26
C ALA A 139 7.53 23.44 -1.38
N ALA A 140 7.83 22.45 -2.24
CA ALA A 140 8.66 22.60 -3.43
C ALA A 140 7.87 23.01 -4.69
N GLY A 141 6.57 23.32 -4.57
CA GLY A 141 5.71 23.73 -5.68
C GLY A 141 5.26 22.59 -6.61
N ILE A 142 5.47 21.33 -6.21
CA ILE A 142 5.07 20.14 -6.99
C ILE A 142 3.68 19.67 -6.51
N LYS A 143 2.75 19.50 -7.44
CA LYS A 143 1.39 19.06 -7.13
C LYS A 143 1.35 17.54 -7.03
N ALA A 144 1.34 17.00 -5.83
CA ALA A 144 1.19 15.56 -5.60
C ALA A 144 -0.28 15.18 -5.32
N ARG A 145 -0.66 13.94 -5.63
CA ARG A 145 -1.86 13.28 -5.10
C ARG A 145 -1.43 12.05 -4.31
N VAL A 146 -1.95 11.87 -3.09
CA VAL A 146 -1.74 10.65 -2.32
C VAL A 146 -2.92 9.72 -2.48
N ILE A 147 -2.64 8.45 -2.76
CA ILE A 147 -3.62 7.40 -2.98
C ILE A 147 -3.32 6.29 -1.98
N SER A 148 -4.29 6.02 -1.11
CA SER A 148 -4.24 4.84 -0.25
C SER A 148 -4.77 3.65 -1.05
N MET A 149 -4.00 2.57 -1.14
CA MET A 149 -4.30 1.35 -1.92
C MET A 149 -4.41 0.09 -1.03
N PRO A 150 -5.25 0.09 0.03
CA PRO A 150 -5.30 -0.99 1.01
C PRO A 150 -5.61 -2.37 0.41
N SER A 151 -6.33 -2.47 -0.72
CA SER A 151 -6.55 -3.73 -1.45
C SER A 151 -6.55 -3.50 -2.96
N PHE A 152 -5.66 -4.21 -3.66
CA PHE A 152 -5.63 -4.19 -5.12
C PHE A 152 -6.87 -4.88 -5.69
N GLU A 153 -7.31 -5.96 -5.06
CA GLU A 153 -8.39 -6.76 -5.59
C GLU A 153 -9.72 -6.01 -5.52
N LEU A 154 -10.02 -5.35 -4.41
CA LEU A 154 -11.22 -4.52 -4.29
C LEU A 154 -11.17 -3.30 -5.23
N PHE A 155 -9.97 -2.79 -5.55
CA PHE A 155 -9.80 -1.69 -6.49
C PHE A 155 -10.05 -2.12 -7.93
N GLU A 156 -9.57 -3.32 -8.31
CA GLU A 156 -9.82 -3.89 -9.63
C GLU A 156 -11.28 -4.30 -9.85
N ASP A 157 -12.02 -4.60 -8.78
CA ASP A 157 -13.47 -4.83 -8.85
C ASP A 157 -14.26 -3.53 -9.15
N GLN A 158 -13.63 -2.35 -9.07
CA GLN A 158 -14.28 -1.09 -9.40
C GLN A 158 -14.38 -0.85 -10.91
N ASP A 159 -15.42 -0.11 -11.30
CA ASP A 159 -15.60 0.29 -12.69
C ASP A 159 -14.43 1.15 -13.23
N ALA A 160 -14.31 1.20 -14.55
CA ALA A 160 -13.23 1.94 -15.21
C ALA A 160 -13.26 3.44 -14.90
N ALA A 161 -14.44 4.03 -14.69
CA ALA A 161 -14.58 5.46 -14.40
C ALA A 161 -14.04 5.81 -13.01
N TYR A 162 -14.29 4.95 -12.02
CA TYR A 162 -13.73 5.09 -10.68
C TYR A 162 -12.21 4.93 -10.70
N ARG A 163 -11.70 3.89 -11.38
CA ARG A 163 -10.26 3.67 -11.49
C ARG A 163 -9.55 4.84 -12.18
N GLU A 164 -10.12 5.40 -13.25
CA GLU A 164 -9.60 6.60 -13.93
C GLU A 164 -9.66 7.85 -13.04
N LYS A 165 -10.71 8.00 -12.22
CA LYS A 165 -10.79 9.11 -11.25
C LYS A 165 -9.65 9.07 -10.23
N VAL A 166 -9.31 7.88 -9.74
CA VAL A 166 -8.25 7.69 -8.72
C VAL A 166 -6.86 7.75 -9.35
N LEU A 167 -6.64 6.98 -10.42
CA LEU A 167 -5.39 6.83 -11.17
C LEU A 167 -5.56 7.32 -12.61
N PRO A 168 -5.64 8.64 -12.84
CA PRO A 168 -5.84 9.18 -14.18
C PRO A 168 -4.72 8.71 -15.13
N SER A 169 -5.13 8.19 -16.27
CA SER A 169 -4.24 7.73 -17.35
C SER A 169 -3.32 8.85 -17.87
N SER A 170 -3.78 10.11 -17.79
CA SER A 170 -3.03 11.30 -18.18
C SER A 170 -1.85 11.63 -17.26
N VAL A 171 -1.79 11.09 -16.04
CA VAL A 171 -0.70 11.31 -15.09
C VAL A 171 0.18 10.06 -15.02
N THR A 172 1.26 10.06 -15.79
CA THR A 172 2.20 8.93 -15.91
C THR A 172 3.35 8.96 -14.90
N ALA A 173 3.58 10.10 -14.26
CA ALA A 173 4.52 10.21 -13.14
C ALA A 173 3.86 9.60 -11.89
N ARG A 174 4.31 8.40 -11.52
CA ARG A 174 3.70 7.58 -10.47
C ARG A 174 4.79 6.99 -9.59
N VAL A 175 4.62 7.06 -8.28
CA VAL A 175 5.52 6.46 -7.30
C VAL A 175 4.69 5.57 -6.37
N ALA A 176 5.11 4.33 -6.20
CA ALA A 176 4.53 3.42 -5.22
C ALA A 176 5.47 3.26 -4.01
N VAL A 177 4.90 3.20 -2.81
CA VAL A 177 5.62 3.10 -1.54
C VAL A 177 5.05 1.94 -0.72
N GLU A 178 5.85 0.90 -0.52
CA GLU A 178 5.45 -0.28 0.26
C GLU A 178 6.69 -0.98 0.80
N ALA A 179 6.70 -1.35 2.09
CA ALA A 179 7.73 -2.20 2.69
C ALA A 179 7.59 -3.67 2.28
N GLY A 180 7.57 -3.89 0.96
CA GLY A 180 7.55 -5.18 0.27
C GLY A 180 8.17 -5.03 -1.12
N ILE A 181 8.07 -6.05 -1.97
CA ILE A 181 8.66 -6.02 -3.31
C ILE A 181 7.83 -5.25 -4.34
N ARG A 182 8.53 -4.71 -5.35
CA ARG A 182 7.96 -3.95 -6.47
C ARG A 182 6.96 -4.74 -7.33
N GLN A 183 7.13 -6.05 -7.50
CA GLN A 183 6.52 -6.84 -8.57
C GLN A 183 5.01 -6.58 -8.78
N CYS A 184 4.22 -6.50 -7.71
CA CYS A 184 2.76 -6.30 -7.83
C CYS A 184 2.34 -4.87 -8.20
N TRP A 185 3.26 -3.89 -8.09
CA TRP A 185 3.02 -2.47 -8.37
C TRP A 185 3.19 -2.09 -9.83
N ASP A 186 3.91 -2.88 -10.62
CA ASP A 186 4.26 -2.50 -12.00
C ASP A 186 3.03 -2.24 -12.88
N ARG A 187 1.91 -2.91 -12.59
CA ARG A 187 0.61 -2.65 -13.26
C ARG A 187 0.07 -1.23 -13.06
N TYR A 188 0.39 -0.59 -11.93
CA TYR A 188 -0.05 0.77 -11.60
C TYR A 188 1.02 1.81 -11.96
N LEU A 189 2.30 1.42 -11.88
CA LEU A 189 3.43 2.29 -12.18
C LEU A 189 3.63 2.55 -13.67
N GLY A 190 3.35 1.54 -14.51
CA GLY A 190 3.76 1.56 -15.91
C GLY A 190 5.29 1.63 -16.06
N PHE A 191 5.77 1.89 -17.28
CA PHE A 191 7.21 1.87 -17.58
C PHE A 191 7.99 3.05 -17.00
N ASN A 192 7.31 4.18 -16.74
CA ASN A 192 7.94 5.42 -16.29
C ASN A 192 7.85 5.64 -14.78
N GLY A 193 7.12 4.78 -14.06
CA GLY A 193 6.92 4.91 -12.63
C GLY A 193 8.16 4.60 -11.79
N GLY A 194 8.04 4.92 -10.51
CA GLY A 194 9.06 4.75 -9.48
C GLY A 194 8.58 3.90 -8.31
N PHE A 195 9.50 3.31 -7.57
CA PHE A 195 9.17 2.45 -6.43
C PHE A 195 10.12 2.67 -5.25
N VAL A 196 9.56 2.90 -4.08
CA VAL A 196 10.26 2.99 -2.80
C VAL A 196 9.82 1.81 -1.92
N GLY A 197 10.70 0.84 -1.76
CA GLY A 197 10.40 -0.40 -1.04
C GLY A 197 11.57 -1.38 -1.06
N MET A 198 11.28 -2.65 -0.77
CA MET A 198 12.30 -3.68 -0.59
C MET A 198 12.89 -4.17 -1.91
N LYS A 199 14.21 -4.41 -1.91
CA LYS A 199 14.99 -5.01 -3.03
C LYS A 199 15.80 -6.25 -2.62
N SER A 200 15.79 -6.57 -1.34
CA SER A 200 16.52 -7.67 -0.71
C SER A 200 15.73 -8.14 0.52
N TYR A 201 16.21 -9.18 1.19
CA TYR A 201 15.78 -9.47 2.55
C TYR A 201 16.16 -8.33 3.50
N GLY A 202 15.52 -8.29 4.66
CA GLY A 202 15.75 -7.27 5.68
C GLY A 202 16.99 -7.53 6.54
N GLY A 203 17.01 -6.98 7.75
CA GLY A 203 18.14 -7.08 8.67
C GLY A 203 17.69 -7.06 10.13
N SER A 204 18.49 -7.63 11.03
CA SER A 204 18.23 -7.62 12.48
C SER A 204 18.78 -6.34 13.10
N ALA A 205 17.88 -5.40 13.39
CA ALA A 205 18.15 -4.11 14.05
C ALA A 205 16.80 -3.48 14.47
N PRO A 206 16.80 -2.41 15.29
CA PRO A 206 15.57 -1.66 15.56
C PRO A 206 14.86 -1.23 14.28
N ALA A 207 13.53 -1.33 14.24
CA ALA A 207 12.72 -1.13 13.04
C ALA A 207 13.06 0.18 12.29
N GLN A 208 13.19 1.29 13.01
CA GLN A 208 13.55 2.59 12.42
C GLN A 208 14.88 2.53 11.65
N THR A 209 15.90 1.94 12.25
CA THR A 209 17.21 1.73 11.61
C THR A 209 17.08 0.89 10.34
N VAL A 210 16.24 -0.15 10.34
CA VAL A 210 16.02 -0.99 9.15
C VAL A 210 15.32 -0.18 8.06
N PHE A 211 14.29 0.60 8.37
CA PHE A 211 13.60 1.48 7.39
C PHE A 211 14.56 2.50 6.77
N GLU A 212 15.40 3.14 7.58
CA GLU A 212 16.40 4.12 7.11
C GLU A 212 17.43 3.46 6.18
N LYS A 213 17.98 2.31 6.58
CA LYS A 213 18.97 1.57 5.79
C LYS A 213 18.40 1.04 4.48
N MET A 214 17.14 0.64 4.47
CA MET A 214 16.43 0.18 3.26
C MET A 214 15.96 1.35 2.37
N GLY A 215 16.17 2.60 2.80
CA GLY A 215 15.78 3.78 2.04
C GLY A 215 14.26 3.96 1.91
N ILE A 216 13.48 3.43 2.86
CA ILE A 216 12.02 3.56 2.88
C ILE A 216 11.65 4.72 3.79
N THR A 217 11.87 5.93 3.28
CA THR A 217 11.71 7.21 3.98
C THR A 217 10.89 8.20 3.15
N ALA A 218 10.28 9.20 3.78
CA ALA A 218 9.57 10.26 3.05
C ALA A 218 10.51 11.00 2.08
N ALA A 219 11.77 11.24 2.48
CA ALA A 219 12.77 11.85 1.61
C ALA A 219 13.03 11.02 0.33
N ALA A 220 13.12 9.69 0.45
CA ALA A 220 13.27 8.82 -0.72
C ALA A 220 12.06 8.88 -1.65
N VAL A 221 10.85 9.02 -1.10
CA VAL A 221 9.61 9.22 -1.90
C VAL A 221 9.64 10.55 -2.65
N VAL A 222 10.10 11.64 -2.01
CA VAL A 222 10.25 12.95 -2.65
C VAL A 222 11.27 12.90 -3.80
N GLU A 223 12.43 12.29 -3.55
CA GLU A 223 13.48 12.17 -4.57
C GLU A 223 13.03 11.31 -5.75
N GLU A 224 12.34 10.20 -5.47
CA GLU A 224 11.78 9.35 -6.51
C GLU A 224 10.68 10.06 -7.31
N ALA A 225 9.83 10.87 -6.66
CA ALA A 225 8.81 11.69 -7.30
C ALA A 225 9.42 12.72 -8.25
N LYS A 226 10.46 13.45 -7.80
CA LYS A 226 11.21 14.39 -8.66
C LYS A 226 11.86 13.67 -9.84
N ARG A 227 12.44 12.49 -9.61
CA ARG A 227 13.08 11.67 -10.66
C ARG A 227 12.09 11.26 -11.75
N VAL A 228 10.89 10.78 -11.39
CA VAL A 228 9.88 10.38 -12.39
C VAL A 228 9.29 11.58 -13.13
N LEU A 229 9.25 12.76 -12.50
CA LEU A 229 8.83 14.01 -13.14
C LEU A 229 9.86 14.54 -14.16
N GLY A 230 11.16 14.40 -13.87
CA GLY A 230 12.25 14.86 -14.73
C GLY A 230 12.49 14.01 -15.99
N LYS A 231 11.78 12.89 -16.15
CA LYS A 231 11.86 11.99 -17.32
C LYS A 231 10.95 12.39 -18.49
N LYS A 232 10.36 13.58 -18.46
CA LYS A 232 9.49 14.10 -19.52
C LYS A 232 10.26 14.40 -20.80
#